data_AF-A0A9W7FWB5-F1
#
_entry.id   AF-A0A9W7FWB5-F1
#
_cell.length_a   1.000
_cell.length_b   1.000
_cell.length_c   1.000
_cell.angle_alpha   90.00
_cell.angle_beta   90.00
_cell.angle_gamma   90.00
#
_symmetry.space_group_name_H-M   'P 1'
#
loop_
_entity.id
_entity.type
_entity.pdbx_description
1 polymer ?
#
loop_
_entity_poly.entity_id
_entity_poly.type
_entity_poly.pdbx_seq_one_letter_code
_entity_poly.pdbx_strand_id
1 'polypeptide(L)'
;MLGNDFKKLNELDKWEGSIVPGGKYYYTRNTSTLVAFIVGESYSPSTPGGFKVIGGHTDSPNLRIKPCSKKKGAGGITQLNVECYGGGLWHTWFDRDLSVAGRVIVRQSDGTFKQELVNLKKPICRVPSLCIHLQTGEERAAFKINKEEHLQPIFAQIVKNTLESPADKKQKTKTAWEEGHDPILLSMIASALDIPTSSIADFELSLYDTQPASLGGANDEFLYSARL
;
A
#
# COMPACT_ATOMS: atom_id res chain seq x y z
N MET A 1 0.75 12.36 -17.31
CA MET A 1 -0.39 12.21 -18.24
C MET A 1 -1.21 13.48 -18.32
N LEU A 2 -1.90 13.91 -17.25
CA LEU A 2 -2.75 15.11 -17.29
C LEU A 2 -2.01 16.40 -17.68
N GLY A 3 -0.75 16.58 -17.24
CA GLY A 3 0.08 17.70 -17.67
C GLY A 3 0.69 17.59 -19.08
N ASN A 4 0.31 16.57 -19.88
CA ASN A 4 0.83 16.33 -21.24
C ASN A 4 -0.31 16.06 -22.25
N ASP A 5 -1.50 16.62 -22.00
CA ASP A 5 -2.69 16.57 -22.88
C ASP A 5 -3.28 15.18 -23.13
N PHE A 6 -3.05 14.23 -22.22
CA PHE A 6 -3.71 12.93 -22.28
C PHE A 6 -5.15 13.02 -21.77
N LYS A 7 -6.11 12.58 -22.58
CA LYS A 7 -7.52 12.46 -22.19
C LYS A 7 -7.76 11.13 -21.47
N LYS A 8 -8.35 11.18 -20.27
CA LYS A 8 -8.79 9.97 -19.56
C LYS A 8 -9.99 9.36 -20.28
N LEU A 9 -9.91 8.06 -20.57
CA LEU A 9 -11.02 7.26 -21.04
C LEU A 9 -11.60 6.47 -19.86
N ASN A 10 -12.91 6.35 -19.83
CA ASN A 10 -13.59 5.41 -18.96
C ASN A 10 -13.78 4.10 -19.73
N GLU A 11 -13.33 3.00 -19.15
CA GLU A 11 -13.35 1.69 -19.79
C GLU A 11 -14.76 1.13 -19.99
N LEU A 12 -15.76 1.67 -19.28
CA LEU A 12 -17.17 1.30 -19.43
C LEU A 12 -17.87 2.05 -20.57
N ASP A 13 -17.27 3.12 -21.09
CA ASP A 13 -17.87 3.92 -22.16
C ASP A 13 -17.57 3.31 -23.53
N LYS A 14 -18.45 3.55 -24.51
CA LYS A 14 -18.11 3.30 -25.92
C LYS A 14 -17.11 4.35 -26.39
N TRP A 15 -16.00 3.90 -26.97
CA TRP A 15 -14.93 4.80 -27.44
C TRP A 15 -15.07 5.22 -28.92
N GLU A 16 -16.10 4.74 -29.61
CA GLU A 16 -16.38 5.09 -30.99
C GLU A 16 -16.50 6.61 -31.16
N GLY A 17 -15.81 7.17 -32.14
CA GLY A 17 -15.72 8.62 -32.38
C GLY A 17 -14.91 9.42 -31.34
N SER A 18 -14.49 8.81 -30.21
CA SER A 18 -13.70 9.49 -29.17
C SER A 18 -12.18 9.39 -29.40
N ILE A 19 -11.75 8.36 -30.15
CA ILE A 19 -10.36 8.10 -30.49
C ILE A 19 -10.10 8.61 -31.91
N VAL A 20 -9.24 9.63 -32.03
CA VAL A 20 -8.93 10.29 -33.31
C VAL A 20 -7.42 10.28 -33.57
N PRO A 21 -6.98 10.32 -34.85
CA PRO A 21 -5.58 10.52 -35.20
C PRO A 21 -4.98 11.75 -34.51
N GLY A 22 -3.75 11.64 -34.00
CA GLY A 22 -3.08 12.67 -33.20
C GLY A 22 -3.51 12.72 -31.73
N GLY A 23 -4.56 11.99 -31.34
CA GLY A 23 -5.08 12.00 -29.97
C GLY A 23 -4.19 11.24 -28.97
N LYS A 24 -4.17 11.72 -27.72
CA LYS A 24 -3.45 11.11 -26.59
C LYS A 24 -4.45 10.66 -25.53
N TYR A 25 -4.37 9.39 -25.12
CA TYR A 25 -5.37 8.79 -24.25
C TYR A 25 -4.78 7.90 -23.18
N TYR A 26 -5.47 7.78 -22.05
CA TYR A 26 -5.14 6.78 -21.05
C TYR A 26 -6.39 6.27 -20.35
N TYR A 27 -6.34 5.05 -19.84
CA TYR A 27 -7.34 4.53 -18.92
C TYR A 27 -6.65 3.78 -17.78
N THR A 28 -7.41 3.52 -16.73
CA THR A 28 -6.94 2.77 -15.56
C THR A 28 -7.89 1.61 -15.29
N ARG A 29 -7.34 0.44 -14.99
CA ARG A 29 -8.11 -0.73 -14.53
C ARG A 29 -7.75 -1.06 -13.10
N ASN A 30 -8.77 -1.26 -12.25
CA ASN A 30 -8.62 -1.49 -10.81
C ASN A 30 -7.80 -0.39 -10.08
N THR A 31 -7.57 0.77 -10.71
CA THR A 31 -6.63 1.83 -10.26
C THR A 31 -5.18 1.39 -10.01
N SER A 32 -4.83 0.13 -10.29
CA SER A 32 -3.49 -0.45 -10.14
C SER A 32 -2.76 -0.59 -11.48
N THR A 33 -3.50 -0.67 -12.58
CA THR A 33 -2.95 -0.72 -13.95
C THR A 33 -3.24 0.58 -14.68
N LEU A 34 -2.22 1.12 -15.35
CA LEU A 34 -2.31 2.28 -16.22
C LEU A 34 -1.96 1.84 -17.64
N VAL A 35 -2.84 2.15 -18.60
CA VAL A 35 -2.55 2.01 -20.02
C VAL A 35 -2.68 3.38 -20.66
N ALA A 36 -1.64 3.80 -21.37
CA ALA A 36 -1.62 5.06 -22.09
C ALA A 36 -1.10 4.85 -23.50
N PHE A 37 -1.69 5.56 -24.45
CA PHE A 37 -1.38 5.43 -25.86
C PHE A 37 -1.58 6.74 -26.60
N ILE A 38 -0.86 6.88 -27.72
CA ILE A 38 -0.97 8.01 -28.64
C ILE A 38 -1.33 7.42 -30.00
N VAL A 39 -2.34 7.98 -30.64
CA VAL A 39 -2.73 7.60 -31.99
C VAL A 39 -1.92 8.46 -32.96
N GLY A 40 -1.18 7.84 -33.87
CA GLY A 40 -0.40 8.57 -34.86
C GLY A 40 -1.28 9.44 -35.76
N GLU A 41 -0.80 10.61 -36.18
CA GLU A 41 -1.55 11.52 -37.04
C GLU A 41 -1.93 10.91 -38.39
N SER A 42 -1.09 10.01 -38.91
CA SER A 42 -1.33 9.29 -40.17
C SER A 42 -2.11 7.98 -39.99
N TYR A 43 -2.58 7.68 -38.77
CA TYR A 43 -3.39 6.49 -38.53
C TYR A 43 -4.73 6.58 -39.27
N SER A 44 -5.09 5.52 -39.98
CA SER A 44 -6.44 5.33 -40.55
C SER A 44 -6.86 3.88 -40.34
N PRO A 45 -8.14 3.58 -40.04
CA PRO A 45 -8.64 2.21 -40.00
C PRO A 45 -8.40 1.43 -41.30
N SER A 46 -8.35 2.11 -42.44
CA SER A 46 -8.05 1.48 -43.74
C SER A 46 -6.56 1.19 -43.96
N THR A 47 -5.67 1.85 -43.21
CA THR A 47 -4.21 1.66 -43.24
C THR A 47 -3.66 1.70 -41.81
N PRO A 48 -3.97 0.69 -40.98
CA PRO A 48 -3.87 0.80 -39.53
C PRO A 48 -2.43 0.88 -38.99
N GLY A 49 -1.41 0.69 -39.83
CA GLY A 49 -0.02 0.62 -39.39
C GLY A 49 0.19 -0.51 -38.38
N GLY A 50 0.93 -0.24 -37.30
CA GLY A 50 1.15 -1.19 -36.21
C GLY A 50 1.30 -0.48 -34.85
N PHE A 51 1.32 -1.27 -33.78
CA PHE A 51 1.48 -0.76 -32.42
C PHE A 51 2.93 -0.86 -31.96
N LYS A 52 3.44 0.20 -31.34
CA LYS A 52 4.71 0.19 -30.60
C LYS A 52 4.36 0.15 -29.11
N VAL A 53 4.57 -0.99 -28.48
CA VAL A 53 4.12 -1.23 -27.10
C VAL A 53 5.33 -1.42 -26.20
N ILE A 54 5.35 -0.70 -25.09
CA ILE A 54 6.30 -0.88 -23.99
C ILE A 54 5.48 -1.35 -22.79
N GLY A 55 5.88 -2.49 -22.22
CA GLY A 55 5.26 -3.08 -21.04
C GLY A 55 6.17 -2.95 -19.83
N GLY A 56 5.56 -2.69 -18.68
CA GLY A 56 6.18 -2.78 -17.35
C GLY A 56 5.11 -3.18 -16.33
N HIS A 57 5.47 -3.25 -15.06
CA HIS A 57 4.52 -3.54 -13.98
C HIS A 57 4.69 -2.51 -12.85
N THR A 58 3.61 -2.29 -12.09
CA THR A 58 3.50 -1.22 -11.07
C THR A 58 3.53 -1.77 -9.63
N ASP A 59 3.58 -3.08 -9.49
CA ASP A 59 3.68 -3.76 -8.20
C ASP A 59 5.14 -4.03 -7.84
N SER A 60 5.39 -4.27 -6.57
CA SER A 60 6.70 -4.68 -6.06
C SER A 60 6.49 -5.57 -4.84
N PRO A 61 7.41 -6.51 -4.56
CA PRO A 61 7.32 -7.31 -3.35
C PRO A 61 7.20 -6.44 -2.10
N ASN A 62 6.22 -6.76 -1.24
CA ASN A 62 5.96 -5.99 -0.02
C ASN A 62 5.32 -6.84 1.08
N LEU A 63 5.29 -6.32 2.30
CA LEU A 63 4.44 -6.82 3.38
C LEU A 63 3.07 -6.14 3.26
N ARG A 64 2.02 -6.91 2.94
CA ARG A 64 0.65 -6.43 2.80
C ARG A 64 -0.13 -6.70 4.07
N ILE A 65 -0.98 -5.78 4.50
CA ILE A 65 -1.84 -5.98 5.67
C ILE A 65 -2.90 -7.04 5.35
N LYS A 66 -3.04 -8.06 6.21
CA LYS A 66 -4.06 -9.11 6.06
C LYS A 66 -5.47 -8.59 6.38
N PRO A 67 -6.54 -9.24 5.87
CA PRO A 67 -7.93 -8.88 6.17
C PRO A 67 -8.28 -8.88 7.66
N CYS A 68 -7.62 -9.71 8.48
CA CYS A 68 -7.66 -9.61 9.94
C CYS A 68 -6.28 -9.20 10.44
N SER A 69 -6.07 -7.89 10.55
CA SER A 69 -4.75 -7.30 10.79
C SER A 69 -4.36 -7.17 12.25
N LYS A 70 -5.31 -7.26 13.18
CA LYS A 70 -5.02 -7.13 14.61
C LYS A 70 -4.37 -8.40 15.15
N LYS A 71 -3.11 -8.33 15.58
CA LYS A 71 -2.42 -9.42 16.28
C LYS A 71 -1.96 -8.93 17.66
N LYS A 72 -2.25 -9.72 18.71
CA LYS A 72 -1.68 -9.48 20.04
C LYS A 72 -0.28 -10.09 20.09
N GLY A 73 0.72 -9.26 20.37
CA GLY A 73 2.08 -9.70 20.62
C GLY A 73 2.33 -9.98 22.10
N ALA A 74 3.47 -10.61 22.39
CA ALA A 74 3.95 -10.77 23.75
C ALA A 74 4.33 -9.41 24.37
N GLY A 75 4.43 -9.35 25.70
CA GLY A 75 4.97 -8.18 26.41
C GLY A 75 4.10 -6.91 26.32
N GLY A 76 2.79 -7.05 26.07
CA GLY A 76 1.89 -5.91 26.01
C GLY A 76 1.98 -5.08 24.72
N ILE A 77 2.41 -5.70 23.62
CA ILE A 77 2.54 -5.05 22.30
C ILE A 77 1.38 -5.47 21.40
N THR A 78 0.92 -4.56 20.54
CA THR A 78 0.08 -4.89 19.37
C THR A 78 0.94 -4.95 18.13
N GLN A 79 0.67 -5.95 17.29
CA GLN A 79 1.33 -6.19 16.03
C GLN A 79 0.32 -6.06 14.88
N LEU A 80 0.83 -5.78 13.68
CA LEU A 80 0.06 -5.89 12.46
C LEU A 80 0.27 -7.27 11.85
N ASN A 81 -0.83 -7.97 11.57
CA ASN A 81 -0.79 -9.22 10.82
C ASN A 81 -0.61 -8.90 9.33
N VAL A 82 0.52 -9.35 8.77
CA VAL A 82 0.92 -9.08 7.39
C VAL A 82 1.16 -10.37 6.63
N GLU A 83 1.00 -10.29 5.31
CA GLU A 83 1.34 -11.34 4.35
C GLU A 83 2.45 -10.90 3.40
N CYS A 84 3.22 -11.87 2.91
CA CYS A 84 4.26 -11.64 1.92
C CYS A 84 3.65 -11.57 0.51
N TYR A 85 3.62 -10.39 -0.09
CA TYR A 85 3.24 -10.22 -1.49
C TYR A 85 4.47 -10.37 -2.38
N GLY A 86 4.46 -11.35 -3.30
CA GLY A 86 5.56 -11.60 -4.23
C GLY A 86 6.78 -12.34 -3.64
N GLY A 87 7.91 -12.29 -4.34
CA GLY A 87 9.16 -13.00 -4.01
C GLY A 87 10.22 -12.13 -3.34
N GLY A 88 9.86 -11.40 -2.27
CA GLY A 88 10.75 -10.43 -1.62
C GLY A 88 11.94 -11.05 -0.87
N LEU A 89 12.99 -10.25 -0.71
CA LEU A 89 14.11 -10.53 0.21
C LEU A 89 13.72 -10.12 1.62
N TRP A 90 12.93 -10.95 2.31
CA TRP A 90 12.26 -10.56 3.56
C TRP A 90 13.19 -10.18 4.72
N HIS A 91 14.45 -10.61 4.69
CA HIS A 91 15.44 -10.18 5.68
C HIS A 91 15.74 -8.67 5.61
N THR A 92 15.60 -8.03 4.44
CA THR A 92 15.87 -6.59 4.29
C THR A 92 14.77 -5.70 4.87
N TRP A 93 13.62 -6.28 5.20
CA TRP A 93 12.47 -5.61 5.84
C TRP A 93 12.63 -5.50 7.36
N PHE A 94 13.54 -6.27 7.95
CA PHE A 94 13.88 -6.13 9.36
C PHE A 94 14.56 -4.79 9.60
N ASP A 95 14.27 -4.22 10.76
CA ASP A 95 14.91 -3.01 11.27
C ASP A 95 14.77 -1.77 10.39
N ARG A 96 13.72 -1.74 9.57
CA ARG A 96 13.30 -0.57 8.78
C ARG A 96 12.19 0.20 9.48
N ASP A 97 12.18 1.51 9.25
CA ASP A 97 11.12 2.40 9.70
C ASP A 97 10.00 2.37 8.66
N LEU A 98 8.92 1.63 8.99
CA LEU A 98 7.87 1.30 8.03
C LEU A 98 6.61 2.14 8.26
N SER A 99 6.03 2.61 7.16
CA SER A 99 4.69 3.18 7.10
C SER A 99 3.80 2.34 6.20
N VAL A 100 2.54 2.76 6.02
CA VAL A 100 1.55 2.07 5.19
C VAL A 100 0.95 3.02 4.17
N ALA A 101 0.75 2.52 2.96
CA ALA A 101 0.09 3.21 1.88
C ALA A 101 -0.75 2.24 1.06
N GLY A 102 -1.78 2.75 0.39
CA GLY A 102 -2.64 1.94 -0.46
C GLY A 102 -4.00 2.59 -0.69
N ARG A 103 -5.04 1.76 -0.77
CA ARG A 103 -6.41 2.22 -1.03
C ARG A 103 -7.36 1.85 0.09
N VAL A 104 -8.39 2.67 0.24
CA VAL A 104 -9.48 2.48 1.19
C VAL A 104 -10.80 2.55 0.43
N ILE A 105 -11.69 1.61 0.71
CA ILE A 105 -13.07 1.61 0.22
C ILE A 105 -13.91 2.33 1.26
N VAL A 106 -14.51 3.46 0.87
CA VAL A 106 -15.26 4.36 1.75
C VAL A 106 -16.73 4.34 1.36
N ARG A 107 -17.59 4.01 2.33
CA ARG A 107 -19.03 4.08 2.19
C ARG A 107 -19.48 5.55 2.23
N GLN A 108 -20.21 5.97 1.21
CA GLN A 108 -20.78 7.31 1.09
C GLN A 108 -22.15 7.38 1.80
N SER A 109 -22.63 8.61 2.05
CA SER A 109 -23.92 8.84 2.70
C SER A 109 -25.13 8.37 1.89
N ASP A 110 -24.99 8.28 0.58
CA ASP A 110 -26.03 7.79 -0.36
C ASP A 110 -26.04 6.26 -0.49
N GLY A 111 -25.20 5.55 0.27
CA GLY A 111 -25.07 4.09 0.23
C GLY A 111 -24.12 3.56 -0.84
N THR A 112 -23.55 4.43 -1.69
CA THR A 112 -22.53 4.05 -2.67
C THR A 112 -21.16 3.88 -2.01
N PHE A 113 -20.18 3.39 -2.78
CA PHE A 113 -18.80 3.25 -2.35
C PHE A 113 -17.87 4.05 -3.25
N LYS A 114 -16.88 4.67 -2.64
CA LYS A 114 -15.79 5.36 -3.33
C LYS A 114 -14.47 4.75 -2.91
N GLN A 115 -13.51 4.72 -3.82
CA GLN A 115 -12.13 4.38 -3.50
C GLN A 115 -11.33 5.65 -3.25
N GLU A 116 -10.59 5.69 -2.14
CA GLU A 116 -9.63 6.75 -1.80
C GLU A 116 -8.22 6.17 -1.65
N LEU A 117 -7.20 6.99 -1.95
CA LEU A 117 -5.80 6.63 -1.71
C LEU A 117 -5.36 7.20 -0.37
N VAL A 118 -4.68 6.39 0.44
CA VAL A 118 -4.12 6.80 1.72
C VAL A 118 -2.63 6.53 1.76
N ASN A 119 -1.89 7.45 2.38
CA ASN A 119 -0.48 7.27 2.71
C ASN A 119 -0.24 7.96 4.06
N LEU A 120 0.11 7.19 5.09
CA LEU A 120 0.26 7.72 6.44
C LEU A 120 1.55 8.53 6.65
N LYS A 121 2.56 8.41 5.76
CA LYS A 121 3.79 9.21 5.70
C LYS A 121 4.67 9.24 6.96
N LYS A 122 4.24 8.60 8.04
CA LYS A 122 4.94 8.50 9.33
C LYS A 122 5.38 7.06 9.55
N PRO A 123 6.58 6.78 10.09
CA PRO A 123 6.93 5.44 10.52
C PRO A 123 6.08 5.04 11.73
N ILE A 124 5.27 4.00 11.55
CA ILE A 124 4.28 3.55 12.54
C ILE A 124 4.51 2.13 13.00
N CYS A 125 5.34 1.38 12.27
CA CYS A 125 5.61 -0.01 12.61
C CYS A 125 7.03 -0.41 12.18
N ARG A 126 7.50 -1.51 12.74
CA ARG A 126 8.85 -2.04 12.48
C ARG A 126 8.84 -3.55 12.66
N VAL A 127 9.59 -4.27 11.83
CA VAL A 127 9.88 -5.69 12.05
C VAL A 127 11.22 -5.78 12.79
N PRO A 128 11.25 -5.99 14.11
CA PRO A 128 12.51 -5.99 14.85
C PRO A 128 13.28 -7.30 14.66
N SER A 129 14.61 -7.22 14.53
CA SER A 129 15.45 -8.43 14.59
C SER A 129 15.53 -8.98 16.01
N LEU A 130 15.71 -10.30 16.13
CA LEU A 130 16.07 -10.92 17.40
C LEU A 130 17.49 -10.52 17.77
N CYS A 131 17.73 -10.26 19.06
CA CYS A 131 19.07 -9.96 19.57
C CYS A 131 20.04 -11.12 19.29
N ILE A 132 21.22 -10.82 18.73
CA ILE A 132 22.31 -11.76 18.43
C ILE A 132 22.68 -12.68 19.62
N HIS A 133 22.64 -12.15 20.84
CA HIS A 133 22.95 -12.87 22.08
C HIS A 133 21.99 -14.02 22.39
N LEU A 134 20.77 -13.98 21.84
CA LEU A 134 19.73 -14.99 22.03
C LEU A 134 19.73 -16.04 20.91
N GLN A 135 20.72 -15.99 20.02
CA GLN A 135 20.87 -16.94 18.93
C GLN A 135 22.15 -17.75 19.11
N THR A 136 22.14 -19.00 18.63
CA THR A 136 23.36 -19.80 18.49
C THR A 136 24.20 -19.27 17.32
N GLY A 137 25.47 -19.69 17.22
CA GLY A 137 26.32 -19.34 16.08
C GLY A 137 25.74 -19.79 14.74
N GLU A 138 25.16 -20.98 14.70
CA GLU A 138 24.56 -21.60 13.51
C GLU A 138 23.30 -20.88 13.06
N GLU A 139 22.42 -20.51 13.99
CA GLU A 139 21.17 -19.78 13.69
C GLU A 139 21.46 -18.43 13.03
N ARG A 140 22.49 -17.73 13.48
CA ARG A 140 22.91 -16.45 12.92
C ARG A 140 23.49 -16.58 11.52
N ALA A 141 24.27 -17.63 11.28
CA ALA A 141 24.84 -17.89 9.96
C ALA A 141 23.76 -18.26 8.92
N ALA A 142 22.71 -18.97 9.34
CA ALA A 142 21.65 -19.40 8.44
C ALA A 142 20.60 -18.33 8.13
N PHE A 143 20.38 -17.38 9.04
CA PHE A 143 19.34 -16.33 8.98
C PHE A 143 17.97 -16.86 8.50
N LYS A 144 17.51 -17.97 9.09
CA LYS A 144 16.26 -18.62 8.69
C LYS A 144 15.06 -17.87 9.28
N ILE A 145 14.25 -17.26 8.42
CA ILE A 145 13.05 -16.51 8.83
C ILE A 145 11.79 -17.36 8.63
N ASN A 146 10.98 -17.50 9.67
CA ASN A 146 9.59 -17.94 9.53
C ASN A 146 8.74 -16.72 9.13
N LYS A 147 8.16 -16.75 7.94
CA LYS A 147 7.41 -15.60 7.39
C LYS A 147 6.13 -15.28 8.18
N GLU A 148 5.51 -16.26 8.82
CA GLU A 148 4.27 -16.05 9.58
C GLU A 148 4.57 -15.53 10.99
N GLU A 149 5.62 -16.04 11.64
CA GLU A 149 5.91 -15.68 13.04
C GLU A 149 6.86 -14.49 13.17
N HIS A 150 7.87 -14.39 12.30
CA HIS A 150 8.98 -13.45 12.50
C HIS A 150 8.82 -12.12 11.73
N LEU A 151 7.89 -12.03 10.76
CA LEU A 151 7.69 -10.81 9.95
C LEU A 151 6.57 -9.90 10.45
N GLN A 152 5.95 -10.22 11.59
CA GLN A 152 4.81 -9.45 12.10
C GLN A 152 5.29 -8.15 12.77
N PRO A 153 5.08 -6.97 12.16
CA PRO A 153 5.64 -5.73 12.67
C PRO A 153 5.02 -5.36 14.01
N ILE A 154 5.85 -4.86 14.93
CA ILE A 154 5.36 -4.18 16.13
C ILE A 154 4.73 -2.85 15.71
N PHE A 155 3.61 -2.48 16.32
CA PHE A 155 2.83 -1.29 15.95
C PHE A 155 2.62 -0.36 17.14
N ALA A 156 2.09 -0.86 18.25
CA ALA A 156 1.85 -0.03 19.44
C ALA A 156 1.96 -0.82 20.74
N GLN A 157 1.93 -0.13 21.89
CA GLN A 157 1.85 -0.74 23.21
C GLN A 157 0.41 -0.70 23.72
N ILE A 158 -0.09 -1.83 24.24
CA ILE A 158 -1.46 -1.97 24.76
C ILE A 158 -1.74 -0.96 25.89
N VAL A 159 -0.76 -0.70 26.77
CA VAL A 159 -0.92 0.27 27.87
C VAL A 159 -1.14 1.68 27.32
N LYS A 160 -0.31 2.09 26.36
CA LYS A 160 -0.44 3.38 25.69
C LYS A 160 -1.78 3.49 24.94
N ASN A 161 -2.19 2.43 24.26
CA ASN A 161 -3.49 2.37 23.59
C ASN A 161 -4.66 2.55 24.58
N THR A 162 -4.55 1.95 25.77
CA THR A 162 -5.57 2.05 26.82
C THR A 162 -5.62 3.45 27.43
N LEU A 163 -4.47 4.10 27.61
CA LEU A 163 -4.37 5.44 28.20
C LEU A 163 -4.78 6.56 27.23
N GLU A 164 -4.49 6.40 25.94
CA GLU A 164 -4.81 7.38 24.90
C GLU A 164 -6.19 7.15 24.27
N SER A 165 -6.85 6.03 24.60
CA SER A 165 -8.27 5.84 24.29
C SER A 165 -9.10 6.77 25.16
N PRO A 166 -9.92 7.68 24.60
CA PRO A 166 -10.85 8.47 25.40
C PRO A 166 -11.77 7.52 26.16
N ALA A 167 -11.73 7.59 27.49
CA ALA A 167 -12.76 6.99 28.32
C ALA A 167 -14.11 7.60 27.91
N ASP A 168 -15.06 6.73 27.59
CA ASP A 168 -16.46 7.00 27.25
C ASP A 168 -16.80 7.70 25.92
N LYS A 169 -17.47 6.93 25.05
CA LYS A 169 -18.72 7.30 24.36
C LYS A 169 -19.36 6.02 23.81
N LYS A 170 -20.61 5.74 24.21
CA LYS A 170 -21.53 4.66 23.75
C LYS A 170 -20.92 3.76 22.66
N GLN A 171 -20.47 2.55 23.02
CA GLN A 171 -20.06 1.55 22.05
C GLN A 171 -21.24 1.24 21.13
N LYS A 172 -21.22 1.79 19.90
CA LYS A 172 -21.91 1.13 18.79
C LYS A 172 -21.33 -0.28 18.70
N THR A 173 -22.20 -1.28 18.51
CA THR A 173 -21.79 -2.65 18.19
C THR A 173 -20.83 -2.60 17.01
N LYS A 174 -19.58 -2.98 17.25
CA LYS A 174 -18.57 -3.11 16.20
C LYS A 174 -18.96 -4.25 15.29
N THR A 175 -18.69 -4.08 14.00
CA THR A 175 -18.79 -5.18 13.04
C THR A 175 -17.64 -6.16 13.25
N ALA A 176 -17.82 -7.42 12.83
CA ALA A 176 -16.75 -8.41 12.86
C ALA A 176 -15.49 -7.95 12.08
N TRP A 177 -15.67 -7.17 11.01
CA TRP A 177 -14.57 -6.57 10.26
C TRP A 177 -13.80 -5.53 11.10
N GLU A 178 -14.49 -4.61 11.77
CA GLU A 178 -13.85 -3.61 12.64
C GLU A 178 -13.10 -4.26 13.82
N GLU A 179 -13.61 -5.39 14.33
CA GLU A 179 -12.94 -6.14 15.40
C GLU A 179 -11.64 -6.82 14.93
N GLY A 180 -11.56 -7.15 13.64
CA GLY A 180 -10.39 -7.73 12.98
C GLY A 180 -9.21 -6.75 12.84
N HIS A 181 -9.40 -5.46 13.13
CA HIS A 181 -8.39 -4.41 12.95
C HIS A 181 -8.08 -3.66 14.24
N ASP A 182 -6.86 -3.13 14.34
CA ASP A 182 -6.48 -2.28 15.47
C ASP A 182 -7.19 -0.91 15.37
N PRO A 183 -7.94 -0.47 16.40
CA PRO A 183 -8.63 0.81 16.38
C PRO A 183 -7.74 2.03 16.10
N ILE A 184 -6.47 2.00 16.49
CA ILE A 184 -5.53 3.09 16.21
C ILE A 184 -5.24 3.15 14.72
N LEU A 185 -5.01 2.00 14.06
CA LEU A 185 -4.81 1.96 12.62
C LEU A 185 -6.02 2.55 11.89
N LEU A 186 -7.24 2.13 12.26
CA LEU A 186 -8.48 2.65 11.67
C LEU A 186 -8.64 4.15 11.90
N SER A 187 -8.31 4.65 13.09
CA SER A 187 -8.34 6.08 13.41
C SER A 187 -7.32 6.88 12.62
N MET A 188 -6.10 6.35 12.42
CA MET A 188 -5.06 6.99 11.62
C MET A 188 -5.47 7.09 10.15
N ILE A 189 -6.05 6.03 9.57
CA ILE A 189 -6.57 6.03 8.20
C ILE A 189 -7.70 7.06 8.06
N ALA A 190 -8.67 7.02 8.98
CA ALA A 190 -9.80 7.94 9.00
C ALA A 190 -9.36 9.40 9.07
N SER A 191 -8.39 9.70 9.95
CA SER A 191 -7.82 11.04 10.11
C SER A 191 -7.05 11.50 8.88
N ALA A 192 -6.29 10.59 8.23
CA ALA A 192 -5.52 10.91 7.03
C ALA A 192 -6.41 11.21 5.81
N LEU A 193 -7.64 10.69 5.80
CA LEU A 193 -8.62 10.89 4.73
C LEU A 193 -9.70 11.94 5.09
N ASP A 194 -9.69 12.49 6.31
CA ASP A 194 -10.74 13.36 6.85
C ASP A 194 -12.15 12.75 6.73
N ILE A 195 -12.28 11.47 7.12
CA ILE A 195 -13.55 10.72 7.10
C ILE A 195 -13.88 10.11 8.47
N PRO A 196 -15.15 9.80 8.74
CA PRO A 196 -15.50 9.00 9.91
C PRO A 196 -14.92 7.58 9.84
N THR A 197 -14.36 7.06 10.93
CA THR A 197 -13.86 5.67 10.98
C THR A 197 -14.92 4.64 10.57
N SER A 198 -16.18 4.88 10.91
CA SER A 198 -17.32 4.01 10.54
C SER A 198 -17.66 4.00 9.05
N SER A 199 -17.08 4.91 8.25
CA SER A 199 -17.26 4.92 6.80
C SER A 199 -16.26 4.02 6.07
N ILE A 200 -15.21 3.56 6.75
CA ILE A 200 -14.26 2.60 6.17
C ILE A 200 -14.98 1.27 6.01
N ALA A 201 -15.13 0.83 4.76
CA ALA A 201 -15.76 -0.44 4.42
C ALA A 201 -14.73 -1.57 4.26
N ASP A 202 -13.57 -1.25 3.67
CA ASP A 202 -12.44 -2.16 3.53
C ASP A 202 -11.18 -1.38 3.14
N PHE A 203 -10.01 -2.03 3.13
CA PHE A 203 -8.78 -1.44 2.60
C PHE A 203 -7.80 -2.48 2.05
N GLU A 204 -6.91 -2.00 1.20
CA GLU A 204 -5.74 -2.73 0.72
C GLU A 204 -4.51 -1.86 0.96
N LEU A 205 -3.69 -2.26 1.93
CA LEU A 205 -2.55 -1.48 2.41
C LEU A 205 -1.27 -2.31 2.35
N SER A 206 -0.22 -1.69 1.81
CA SER A 206 1.12 -2.23 1.74
C SER A 206 2.04 -1.43 2.67
N LEU A 207 2.89 -2.13 3.40
CA LEU A 207 3.97 -1.50 4.14
C LEU A 207 5.06 -1.02 3.17
N TYR A 208 5.72 0.08 3.53
CA TYR A 208 6.82 0.63 2.76
C TYR A 208 7.86 1.31 3.67
N ASP A 209 9.13 1.29 3.24
CA ASP A 209 10.22 2.02 3.90
C ASP A 209 10.01 3.53 3.80
N THR A 210 10.07 4.22 4.93
CA THR A 210 9.94 5.68 5.00
C THR A 210 11.20 6.42 4.58
N GLN A 211 12.34 5.74 4.44
CA GLN A 211 13.55 6.33 3.89
C GLN A 211 13.29 6.83 2.45
N PRO A 212 13.50 8.14 2.17
CA PRO A 212 13.32 8.67 0.82
C PRO A 212 14.37 8.10 -0.13
N ALA A 213 14.03 8.03 -1.42
CA ALA A 213 15.02 7.76 -2.47
C ALA A 213 16.09 8.86 -2.47
N SER A 214 17.34 8.49 -2.70
CA SER A 214 18.45 9.43 -2.73
C SER A 214 19.47 9.05 -3.79
N LEU A 215 20.26 10.04 -4.22
CA LEU A 215 21.53 9.74 -4.87
C LEU A 215 22.54 9.26 -3.82
N GLY A 216 23.57 8.56 -4.28
CA GLY A 216 24.70 8.12 -3.46
C GLY A 216 25.90 7.71 -4.31
N GLY A 217 26.95 7.22 -3.66
CA GLY A 217 28.27 7.10 -4.26
C GLY A 217 29.13 8.32 -4.00
N ALA A 218 30.42 8.25 -4.33
CA ALA A 218 31.34 9.36 -4.08
C ALA A 218 31.05 10.56 -4.99
N ASN A 219 30.39 10.32 -6.13
CA ASN A 219 30.05 11.35 -7.12
C ASN A 219 28.55 11.39 -7.46
N ASP A 220 27.67 10.98 -6.53
CA ASP A 220 26.21 10.91 -6.75
C ASP A 220 25.80 10.06 -7.98
N GLU A 221 26.59 9.02 -8.26
CA GLU A 221 26.45 8.18 -9.46
C GLU A 221 25.45 7.01 -9.31
N PHE A 222 24.98 6.76 -8.08
CA PHE A 222 24.01 5.70 -7.78
C PHE A 222 22.66 6.27 -7.34
N LEU A 223 21.59 5.56 -7.66
CA LEU A 223 20.25 5.80 -7.12
C LEU A 223 19.92 4.73 -6.07
N TYR A 224 19.70 5.14 -4.83
CA TYR A 224 19.21 4.29 -3.76
C TYR A 224 17.72 4.51 -3.59
N SER A 225 16.92 3.51 -3.97
CA SER A 225 15.46 3.58 -3.83
C SER A 225 14.88 2.20 -3.61
N ALA A 226 13.80 2.16 -2.83
CA ALA A 226 12.88 1.03 -2.87
C ALA A 226 12.07 1.09 -4.18
N ARG A 227 11.69 -0.09 -4.71
CA ARG A 227 10.75 -0.22 -5.84
C ARG A 227 11.27 0.46 -7.13
N LEU A 228 12.56 0.29 -7.42
CA LEU A 228 13.16 0.66 -8.71
C LEU A 228 12.55 -0.13 -9.88
#